data_AF-K2GS64-F1
#
_entry.id   AF-K2GS64-F1
#
_cell.length_a   1.000
_cell.length_b   1.000
_cell.length_c   1.000
_cell.angle_alpha   90.00
_cell.angle_beta   90.00
_cell.angle_gamma   90.00
#
_symmetry.space_group_name_H-M   'P 1'
#
loop_
_entity.id
_entity.type
_entity.pdbx_description
1 polymer ?
#
loop_
_entity_poly.entity_id
_entity_poly.type
_entity_poly.pdbx_seq_one_letter_code
_entity_poly.pdbx_strand_id
1 'polypeptide(L)'
;MPRHMRDRGTSPAAPVAVVARLWRPTLKLLHWGALALVLAVLLVGINPVTRWGVVAVAILWGIAALTLGISARPGPKLSGWVRRAFVPLHAALIGLLAVAAVIVLRADPGPATGVTRGMGLTLLAAVIVHGGFHVWRHVALHDGALRAMLPRAMHRWL
;
A
#
# COMPACT_ATOMS: atom_id res chain seq x y z
N MET A 1 -28.98 27.28 27.73
CA MET A 1 -27.61 26.82 27.38
C MET A 1 -27.51 25.30 27.52
N PRO A 2 -27.53 24.50 26.44
CA PRO A 2 -27.36 23.05 26.54
C PRO A 2 -25.87 22.65 26.44
N ARG A 3 -25.42 21.88 27.42
CA ARG A 3 -24.08 21.29 27.54
C ARG A 3 -23.76 20.34 26.38
N HIS A 4 -22.59 20.52 25.78
CA HIS A 4 -21.92 19.56 24.91
C HIS A 4 -21.84 18.16 25.54
N MET A 5 -22.62 17.21 25.02
CA MET A 5 -22.31 15.79 25.13
C MET A 5 -21.12 15.50 24.21
N ARG A 6 -19.92 15.49 24.78
CA ARG A 6 -18.74 14.91 24.14
C ARG A 6 -18.91 13.40 24.12
N ASP A 7 -19.27 12.91 22.95
CA ASP A 7 -19.28 11.51 22.58
C ASP A 7 -17.89 10.92 22.87
N ARG A 8 -17.78 10.14 23.95
CA ARG A 8 -16.56 9.43 24.32
C ARG A 8 -16.46 8.21 23.41
N GLY A 9 -16.00 8.44 22.17
CA GLY A 9 -15.60 7.38 21.26
C GLY A 9 -14.67 6.43 22.00
N THR A 10 -15.07 5.16 22.09
CA THR A 10 -14.33 4.10 22.75
C THR A 10 -12.89 4.09 22.23
N SER A 11 -11.93 4.36 23.11
CA SER A 11 -10.53 4.18 22.77
C SER A 11 -10.35 2.70 22.39
N PRO A 12 -9.68 2.39 21.26
CA PRO A 12 -9.49 1.00 20.87
C PRO A 12 -8.87 0.24 22.03
N ALA A 13 -9.35 -0.99 22.29
CA ALA A 13 -8.82 -1.83 23.35
C ALA A 13 -7.29 -1.81 23.30
N ALA A 14 -6.64 -1.58 24.45
CA ALA A 14 -5.20 -1.38 24.57
C ALA A 14 -4.32 -2.35 23.72
N PRO A 15 -4.67 -3.65 23.56
CA PRO A 15 -3.92 -4.57 22.71
C PRO A 15 -3.85 -4.17 21.23
N VAL A 16 -4.95 -3.67 20.65
CA VAL A 16 -5.04 -3.29 19.23
C VAL A 16 -4.17 -2.06 18.94
N ALA A 17 -4.10 -1.12 19.88
CA ALA A 17 -3.28 0.09 19.75
C ALA A 17 -1.78 -0.22 19.79
N VAL A 18 -1.35 -1.19 20.61
CA VAL A 18 0.04 -1.65 20.69
C VAL A 18 0.45 -2.35 19.39
N VAL A 19 -0.38 -3.28 18.90
CA VAL A 19 -0.15 -3.98 17.63
C VAL A 19 -0.04 -2.95 16.49
N ALA A 20 -1.02 -2.05 16.34
CA ALA A 20 -0.98 -1.04 15.29
C ALA A 20 0.26 -0.13 15.34
N ARG A 21 0.84 0.12 16.51
CA ARG A 21 2.09 0.90 16.65
C ARG A 21 3.30 0.16 16.10
N LEU A 22 3.40 -1.15 16.37
CA LEU A 22 4.48 -2.00 15.88
C LEU A 22 4.39 -2.21 14.36
N TRP A 23 3.18 -2.28 13.81
CA TRP A 23 2.96 -2.49 12.38
C TRP A 23 3.24 -1.27 11.50
N ARG A 24 3.17 -0.03 12.03
CA ARG A 24 3.37 1.19 11.23
C ARG A 24 4.68 1.25 10.43
N PRO A 25 5.88 1.03 11.01
CA PRO A 25 7.12 1.00 10.23
C PRO A 25 7.12 -0.15 9.23
N THR A 26 6.61 -1.32 9.61
CA THR A 26 6.49 -2.50 8.75
C THR A 26 5.63 -2.21 7.52
N LEU A 27 4.47 -1.57 7.68
CA LEU A 27 3.59 -1.21 6.56
C LEU A 27 4.26 -0.23 5.59
N LYS A 28 5.06 0.72 6.09
CA LYS A 28 5.85 1.60 5.23
C LYS A 28 6.92 0.83 4.48
N LEU A 29 7.62 -0.07 5.16
CA LEU A 29 8.63 -0.94 4.53
C LEU A 29 8.00 -1.84 3.47
N LEU A 30 6.85 -2.46 3.75
CA LEU A 30 6.12 -3.30 2.81
C LEU A 30 5.61 -2.49 1.60
N HIS A 31 5.17 -1.25 1.82
CA HIS A 31 4.71 -0.36 0.76
C HIS A 31 5.83 -0.01 -0.22
N TRP A 32 6.95 0.51 0.29
CA TRP A 32 8.10 0.87 -0.55
C TRP A 32 8.84 -0.34 -1.10
N GLY A 33 8.87 -1.43 -0.33
CA GLY A 33 9.44 -2.71 -0.74
C GLY A 33 8.68 -3.35 -1.92
N ALA A 34 7.35 -3.25 -1.96
CA ALA A 34 6.56 -3.72 -3.09
C ALA A 34 6.96 -3.00 -4.40
N LEU A 35 7.09 -1.67 -4.37
CA LEU A 35 7.55 -0.90 -5.54
C LEU A 35 8.97 -1.31 -5.94
N ALA A 36 9.91 -1.40 -4.99
CA ALA A 36 11.28 -1.80 -5.27
C ALA A 36 11.36 -3.19 -5.92
N LEU A 37 10.56 -4.14 -5.44
CA LEU A 37 10.51 -5.50 -6.00
C LEU A 37 9.89 -5.55 -7.39
N VAL A 38 8.83 -4.78 -7.67
CA VAL A 38 8.26 -4.68 -9.03
C VAL A 38 9.33 -4.17 -10.00
N LEU A 39 10.07 -3.13 -9.63
CA LEU A 39 11.17 -2.62 -10.44
C LEU A 39 12.29 -3.65 -10.59
N ALA A 40 12.67 -4.35 -9.52
CA ALA A 40 13.70 -5.38 -9.57
C ALA A 40 13.33 -6.54 -10.50
N VAL A 41 12.07 -7.00 -10.47
CA VAL A 41 11.58 -8.03 -11.41
C VAL A 41 11.67 -7.54 -12.85
N LEU A 42 11.29 -6.30 -13.13
CA LEU A 42 11.32 -5.74 -14.49
C LEU A 42 12.73 -5.49 -15.03
N LEU A 43 13.66 -5.10 -14.16
CA LEU A 43 15.02 -4.69 -14.55
C LEU A 43 16.01 -5.86 -14.52
N VAL A 44 15.91 -6.74 -13.51
CA VAL A 44 16.88 -7.81 -13.24
C VAL A 44 16.29 -9.19 -13.53
N GLY A 45 14.97 -9.31 -13.61
CA GLY A 45 14.28 -10.56 -13.89
C GLY A 45 13.92 -11.38 -12.64
N ILE A 46 13.56 -12.64 -12.90
CA ILE A 46 13.12 -13.61 -11.92
C ILE A 46 14.32 -14.43 -11.45
N ASN A 47 14.67 -14.26 -10.19
CA ASN A 47 15.71 -15.01 -9.49
C ASN A 47 15.19 -15.35 -8.07
N PRO A 48 15.93 -16.12 -7.24
CA PRO A 48 15.46 -16.47 -5.91
C PRO A 48 15.09 -15.26 -5.04
N VAL A 49 15.86 -14.16 -5.13
CA VAL A 49 15.62 -12.95 -4.33
C VAL A 49 14.35 -12.23 -4.77
N THR A 50 14.18 -11.97 -6.07
CA THR A 50 12.98 -11.27 -6.56
C THR A 50 11.72 -12.13 -6.41
N ARG A 51 11.82 -13.45 -6.64
CA ARG A 51 10.71 -14.39 -6.48
C ARG A 51 10.23 -14.44 -5.03
N TRP A 52 11.12 -14.80 -4.11
CA TRP A 52 10.73 -14.94 -2.70
C TRP A 52 10.43 -13.59 -2.05
N GLY A 53 11.07 -12.51 -2.50
CA GLY A 53 10.75 -11.15 -2.08
C GLY A 53 9.30 -10.78 -2.42
N VAL A 54 8.87 -10.96 -3.67
CA VAL A 54 7.48 -10.67 -4.08
C VAL A 54 6.49 -11.54 -3.30
N VAL A 55 6.77 -12.84 -3.18
CA VAL A 55 5.90 -13.77 -2.43
C VAL A 55 5.77 -13.37 -0.96
N ALA A 56 6.89 -13.09 -0.29
CA ALA A 56 6.89 -12.68 1.11
C ALA A 56 6.12 -11.37 1.33
N VAL A 57 6.36 -10.36 0.47
CA VAL A 57 5.66 -9.07 0.58
C VAL A 57 4.16 -9.21 0.30
N ALA A 58 3.76 -10.05 -0.67
CA ALA A 58 2.35 -10.33 -0.93
C ALA A 58 1.66 -11.03 0.25
N ILE A 59 2.30 -12.03 0.84
CA ILE A 59 1.79 -12.73 2.03
C ILE A 59 1.67 -11.76 3.20
N LEU A 60 2.69 -10.94 3.47
CA LEU A 60 2.66 -9.99 4.58
C LEU A 60 1.59 -8.91 4.39
N TRP A 61 1.35 -8.44 3.16
CA TRP A 61 0.22 -7.56 2.86
C TRP A 61 -1.14 -8.25 3.08
N GLY A 62 -1.27 -9.51 2.68
CA GLY A 62 -2.47 -10.32 2.91
C GLY A 62 -2.75 -10.50 4.41
N ILE A 63 -1.74 -10.89 5.19
CA ILE A 63 -1.84 -11.01 6.65
C ILE A 63 -2.23 -9.67 7.28
N ALA A 64 -1.57 -8.58 6.89
CA ALA A 64 -1.89 -7.25 7.40
C ALA A 64 -3.34 -6.86 7.08
N ALA A 65 -3.81 -7.11 5.85
CA ALA A 65 -5.18 -6.81 5.45
C ALA A 65 -6.22 -7.64 6.21
N LEU A 66 -5.93 -8.91 6.49
CA LEU A 66 -6.83 -9.81 7.23
C LEU A 66 -6.87 -9.50 8.74
N THR A 67 -5.73 -9.10 9.32
CA THR A 67 -5.60 -8.91 10.78
C THR A 67 -5.92 -7.48 11.22
N LEU A 68 -5.57 -6.48 10.40
CA LEU A 68 -5.75 -5.06 10.73
C LEU A 68 -6.88 -4.41 9.92
N GLY A 69 -7.50 -5.16 9.01
CA GLY A 69 -8.33 -4.62 7.96
C GLY A 69 -7.51 -3.84 6.92
N ILE A 70 -8.20 -3.31 5.91
CA ILE A 70 -7.58 -2.36 4.99
C ILE A 70 -7.34 -1.05 5.76
N SER A 71 -6.10 -0.85 6.20
CA SER A 71 -5.67 0.35 6.93
C SER A 71 -5.73 1.64 6.11
N ALA A 72 -6.12 1.55 4.84
CA ALA A 72 -6.35 2.68 3.97
C ALA A 72 -7.60 3.45 4.43
N ARG A 73 -7.39 4.65 5.00
CA ARG A 73 -8.47 5.58 5.32
C ARG A 73 -8.53 6.71 4.29
N PRO A 74 -9.71 7.04 3.75
CA PRO A 74 -9.84 8.21 2.90
C PRO A 74 -9.49 9.47 3.69
N GLY A 75 -8.79 10.41 3.05
CA GLY A 75 -8.48 11.71 3.63
C GLY A 75 -9.76 12.50 3.97
N PRO A 76 -9.71 13.40 4.97
CA PRO A 76 -10.89 14.12 5.46
C PRO A 76 -11.53 15.03 4.40
N LYS A 77 -10.73 15.46 3.41
CA LYS A 77 -11.16 16.35 2.32
C LYS A 77 -11.60 15.61 1.05
N LEU A 78 -11.48 14.28 1.01
CA LEU A 78 -12.02 13.50 -0.10
C LEU A 78 -13.53 13.39 0.04
N SER A 79 -14.25 13.61 -1.06
CA SER A 79 -15.73 13.53 -1.10
C SER A 79 -16.20 12.75 -2.35
N GLY A 80 -17.52 12.56 -2.46
CA GLY A 80 -18.16 11.99 -3.65
C GLY A 80 -17.76 10.55 -3.99
N TRP A 81 -17.56 10.26 -5.28
CA TRP A 81 -17.20 8.94 -5.77
C TRP A 81 -15.74 8.58 -5.49
N VAL A 82 -14.84 9.57 -5.50
CA VAL A 82 -13.40 9.37 -5.23
C VAL A 82 -13.19 8.82 -3.81
N ARG A 83 -13.93 9.35 -2.84
CA ARG A 83 -13.90 8.85 -1.46
C ARG A 83 -14.37 7.39 -1.36
N ARG A 84 -15.41 7.03 -2.12
CA ARG A 84 -15.98 5.67 -2.14
C ARG A 84 -15.04 4.66 -2.80
N ALA A 85 -14.35 5.05 -3.87
CA ALA A 85 -13.40 4.20 -4.58
C ALA A 85 -12.08 3.98 -3.81
N PHE A 86 -11.78 4.79 -2.79
CA PHE A 86 -10.50 4.76 -2.09
C PHE A 86 -10.13 3.39 -1.50
N VAL A 87 -11.03 2.76 -0.74
CA VAL A 87 -10.78 1.45 -0.11
C VAL A 87 -10.77 0.33 -1.15
N PRO A 88 -11.76 0.22 -2.07
CA PRO A 88 -11.73 -0.76 -3.16
C PRO A 88 -10.44 -0.70 -4.00
N LEU A 89 -9.93 0.49 -4.29
CA LEU A 89 -8.68 0.65 -5.06
C LEU A 89 -7.49 0.05 -4.31
N HIS A 90 -7.38 0.26 -2.99
CA HIS A 90 -6.31 -0.36 -2.21
C HIS A 90 -6.45 -1.87 -2.13
N ALA A 91 -7.68 -2.38 -2.00
CA ALA A 91 -7.95 -3.82 -2.06
C ALA A 91 -7.50 -4.41 -3.40
N ALA A 92 -7.82 -3.72 -4.50
CA ALA A 92 -7.44 -4.13 -5.85
C ALA A 92 -5.92 -4.16 -6.03
N LEU A 93 -5.17 -3.19 -5.48
CA LEU A 93 -3.70 -3.19 -5.51
C LEU A 93 -3.10 -4.38 -4.75
N ILE A 94 -3.66 -4.71 -3.57
CA ILE A 94 -3.23 -5.89 -2.80
C ILE A 94 -3.55 -7.19 -3.56
N GLY A 95 -4.73 -7.27 -4.16
CA GLY A 95 -5.11 -8.41 -5.01
C GLY A 95 -4.22 -8.56 -6.23
N LEU A 96 -3.88 -7.45 -6.90
CA LEU A 96 -2.98 -7.42 -8.04
C LEU A 96 -1.57 -7.89 -7.65
N LEU A 97 -1.08 -7.48 -6.48
CA LEU A 97 0.18 -7.96 -5.92
C LEU A 97 0.15 -9.48 -5.63
N ALA A 98 -0.97 -9.99 -5.11
CA ALA A 98 -1.14 -11.43 -4.88
C ALA A 98 -1.14 -12.24 -6.19
N VAL A 99 -1.81 -11.75 -7.23
CA VAL A 99 -1.78 -12.36 -8.57
C VAL A 99 -0.36 -12.37 -9.13
N ALA A 100 0.38 -11.26 -8.99
CA ALA A 100 1.77 -11.21 -9.42
C ALA A 100 2.67 -12.20 -8.67
N ALA A 101 2.45 -12.39 -7.36
CA ALA A 101 3.18 -13.39 -6.59
C ALA A 101 2.96 -14.81 -7.13
N VAL A 102 1.72 -15.17 -7.50
CA VAL A 102 1.42 -16.47 -8.11
C VAL A 102 2.12 -16.63 -9.46
N ILE A 103 2.08 -15.59 -10.31
CA ILE A 103 2.74 -15.60 -11.62
C ILE A 103 4.26 -15.78 -11.46
N VAL A 104 4.89 -14.99 -10.59
CA VAL A 104 6.34 -15.02 -10.36
C VAL A 104 6.79 -16.34 -9.71
N LEU A 105 5.94 -16.95 -8.88
CA LEU A 105 6.21 -18.26 -8.27
C LEU A 105 6.24 -19.38 -9.32
N ARG A 106 5.43 -19.29 -10.38
CA ARG A 106 5.33 -20.30 -11.44
C ARG A 106 6.21 -20.04 -12.66
N ALA A 107 6.73 -18.83 -12.80
CA ALA A 107 7.56 -18.46 -13.94
C ALA A 107 8.98 -19.01 -13.80
N ASP A 108 9.59 -19.42 -14.92
CA ASP A 108 10.97 -19.87 -14.97
C ASP A 108 11.96 -18.76 -14.57
N PRO A 109 13.09 -19.10 -13.92
CA PRO A 109 14.14 -18.12 -13.66
C PRO A 109 14.68 -17.52 -14.97
N GLY A 110 14.93 -16.21 -14.97
CA GLY A 110 15.42 -15.49 -16.14
C GLY A 110 14.79 -14.10 -16.30
N PRO A 111 15.03 -13.42 -17.43
CA PRO A 111 14.45 -12.11 -17.68
C PRO A 111 12.92 -12.14 -17.62
N ALA A 112 12.31 -11.07 -17.10
CA ALA A 112 10.86 -10.94 -17.13
C ALA A 112 10.40 -10.77 -18.60
N THR A 113 9.73 -11.80 -19.13
CA THR A 113 9.15 -11.81 -20.48
C THR A 113 7.66 -12.20 -20.42
N GLY A 114 6.96 -12.11 -21.55
CA GLY A 114 5.57 -12.55 -21.70
C GLY A 114 4.63 -12.05 -20.59
N VAL A 115 3.90 -12.99 -19.98
CA VAL A 115 2.93 -12.71 -18.91
C VAL A 115 3.58 -12.06 -17.69
N THR A 116 4.78 -12.49 -17.29
CA THR A 116 5.44 -11.90 -16.11
C THR A 116 5.83 -10.44 -16.34
N ARG A 117 6.34 -10.09 -17.53
CA ARG A 117 6.63 -8.71 -17.88
C ARG A 117 5.36 -7.87 -17.98
N GLY A 118 4.33 -8.39 -18.64
CA GLY A 118 3.03 -7.72 -18.76
C GLY A 118 2.43 -7.42 -17.39
N MET A 119 2.46 -8.40 -16.49
CA MET A 119 1.98 -8.23 -15.11
C MET A 119 2.80 -7.20 -14.33
N GLY A 120 4.13 -7.24 -14.43
CA GLY A 120 5.00 -6.26 -13.78
C GLY A 120 4.74 -4.83 -14.26
N LEU A 121 4.51 -4.64 -15.56
CA LEU A 121 4.15 -3.34 -16.13
C LEU A 121 2.75 -2.88 -15.69
N THR A 122 1.78 -3.79 -15.60
CA THR A 122 0.44 -3.48 -15.06
C THR A 122 0.52 -3.02 -13.61
N LEU A 123 1.32 -3.70 -12.77
CA LEU A 123 1.56 -3.27 -11.40
C LEU A 123 2.26 -1.91 -11.34
N LEU A 124 3.29 -1.69 -12.15
CA LEU A 124 4.01 -0.42 -12.19
C LEU A 124 3.06 0.73 -12.58
N ALA A 125 2.23 0.54 -13.61
CA ALA A 125 1.23 1.51 -14.02
C ALA A 125 0.23 1.80 -12.89
N ALA A 126 -0.28 0.76 -12.21
CA ALA A 126 -1.18 0.92 -11.08
C ALA A 126 -0.53 1.68 -9.91
N VAL A 127 0.76 1.42 -9.62
CA VAL A 127 1.51 2.15 -8.58
C VAL A 127 1.74 3.61 -8.97
N ILE A 128 2.03 3.90 -10.24
CA ILE A 128 2.17 5.29 -10.71
C ILE A 128 0.86 6.05 -10.54
N VAL A 129 -0.28 5.47 -10.95
CA VAL A 129 -1.61 6.08 -10.75
C VAL A 129 -1.90 6.30 -9.27
N HIS A 130 -1.63 5.29 -8.43
CA HIS A 130 -1.81 5.35 -6.98
C HIS A 130 -0.93 6.43 -6.32
N GLY A 131 0.36 6.49 -6.65
CA GLY A 131 1.29 7.49 -6.16
C GLY A 131 0.92 8.89 -6.63
N GLY A 132 0.58 9.04 -7.91
CA GLY A 132 0.08 10.29 -8.50
C GLY A 132 -1.17 10.79 -7.81
N PHE A 133 -2.11 9.90 -7.48
CA PHE A 133 -3.29 10.24 -6.68
C PHE A 133 -2.91 10.80 -5.31
N HIS A 134 -1.93 10.19 -4.62
CA HIS A 134 -1.45 10.70 -3.33
C HIS A 134 -0.73 12.05 -3.44
N VAL A 135 0.04 12.28 -4.51
CA VAL A 135 0.67 13.57 -4.80
C VAL A 135 -0.40 14.64 -5.06
N TRP A 136 -1.34 14.38 -5.96
CA TRP A 136 -2.47 15.27 -6.24
C TRP A 136 -3.22 15.64 -4.95
N ARG A 137 -3.53 14.64 -4.12
CA ARG A 137 -4.25 14.87 -2.85
C ARG A 137 -3.47 15.76 -1.90
N HIS A 138 -2.14 15.61 -1.86
CA HIS A 138 -1.26 16.44 -1.04
C HIS A 138 -1.21 17.89 -1.54
N VAL A 139 -1.08 18.12 -2.85
CA VAL A 139 -0.93 19.47 -3.41
C VAL A 139 -2.25 20.21 -3.62
N ALA A 140 -3.31 19.52 -4.06
CA ALA A 140 -4.58 20.14 -4.40
C ALA A 140 -5.55 20.20 -3.21
N LEU A 141 -5.57 19.17 -2.35
CA LEU A 141 -6.44 19.16 -1.18
C LEU A 141 -5.73 19.60 0.09
N HIS A 142 -4.39 19.63 0.13
CA HIS A 142 -3.63 19.95 1.34
C HIS A 142 -4.09 19.11 2.55
N ASP A 143 -4.24 17.80 2.35
CA ASP A 143 -4.71 16.87 3.39
C ASP A 143 -3.58 16.06 4.05
N GLY A 144 -2.33 16.32 3.67
CA GLY A 144 -1.15 15.67 4.23
C GLY A 144 -0.99 14.20 3.84
N ALA A 145 -1.65 13.74 2.76
CA ALA A 145 -1.59 12.37 2.25
C ALA A 145 -0.19 11.75 2.28
N LEU A 146 0.79 12.49 1.76
CA LEU A 146 2.15 12.01 1.57
C LEU A 146 2.87 11.79 2.91
N ARG A 147 2.56 12.57 3.94
CA ARG A 147 3.16 12.42 5.28
C ARG A 147 2.80 11.08 5.94
N ALA A 148 1.69 10.47 5.53
CA ALA A 148 1.28 9.16 6.04
C ALA A 148 2.28 8.06 5.66
N MET A 149 2.75 8.04 4.39
CA MET A 149 3.61 6.97 3.85
C MET A 149 5.07 7.34 3.73
N LEU A 150 5.42 8.63 3.65
CA LEU A 150 6.82 9.04 3.57
C LEU A 150 7.55 8.89 4.93
N PRO A 151 8.88 8.62 4.90
CA PRO A 151 9.75 8.72 6.07
C PRO A 151 9.71 10.13 6.66
N ARG A 152 9.84 10.23 7.99
CA ARG A 152 9.81 11.52 8.71
C ARG A 152 10.90 12.50 8.24
N ALA A 153 12.06 11.99 7.85
CA ALA A 153 13.17 12.80 7.32
C ALA A 153 12.77 13.61 6.07
N MET A 154 11.79 13.13 5.30
CA MET A 154 11.31 13.79 4.08
C MET A 154 10.18 14.80 4.36
N HIS A 155 9.63 14.84 5.58
CA HIS A 155 8.50 15.71 5.90
C HIS A 155 8.83 17.21 5.82
N ARG A 156 10.11 17.57 5.93
CA ARG A 156 10.57 18.96 5.77
C ARG A 156 10.38 19.50 4.34
N TRP A 157 10.23 18.62 3.36
CA TRP A 157 10.07 18.96 1.94
C TRP A 157 8.61 18.84 1.45
N LEU A 158 7.65 18.62 2.37
CA LEU A 158 6.23 18.34 2.08
C LEU A 158 5.30 19.38 2.68
#